data_AF-A0A4Q6GKX4-F1
#
_entry.id   AF-A0A4Q6GKX4-F1
#
_cell.length_a   1.000
_cell.length_b   1.000
_cell.length_c   1.000
_cell.angle_alpha   90.00
_cell.angle_beta   90.00
_cell.angle_gamma   90.00
#
_symmetry.space_group_name_H-M   'P 1'
#
loop_
_entity.id
_entity.type
_entity.pdbx_description
1 polymer ?
#
loop_
_entity_poly.entity_id
_entity_poly.type
_entity_poly.pdbx_seq_one_letter_code
_entity_poly.pdbx_strand_id
1 'polypeptide(L)' 'MKLVEPILAFQSQLQAIRRDLHAHPELCYEEQRTADVVAARLTDWGIPIVRGLGVTGVVGMIKNGTSS' A
#
# COMPACT_ATOMS: atom_id res chain seq x y z
N MET A 1 3.93 19.50 -17.24
CA MET A 1 4.60 18.20 -17.00
C MET A 1 3.81 17.12 -17.74
N LYS A 2 4.45 16.23 -18.51
CA LYS A 2 3.74 15.10 -19.15
C LYS A 2 3.70 13.93 -18.16
N LEU A 3 2.50 13.46 -17.82
CA LEU A 3 2.30 12.28 -16.97
C LEU A 3 2.25 11.02 -17.84
N VAL A 4 2.69 9.89 -17.29
CA VAL A 4 2.53 8.59 -17.96
C VAL A 4 1.08 8.10 -17.83
N GLU A 5 0.55 7.48 -18.87
CA GLU A 5 -0.85 7.02 -18.94
C GLU A 5 -1.28 6.13 -17.76
N PRO A 6 -0.46 5.19 -17.26
CA PRO A 6 -0.86 4.39 -16.09
C PRO A 6 -1.16 5.24 -14.85
N ILE A 7 -0.41 6.33 -14.61
CA ILE A 7 -0.66 7.20 -13.45
C ILE A 7 -2.02 7.89 -13.57
N LEU A 8 -2.41 8.30 -14.78
CA LEU A 8 -3.73 8.88 -15.04
C LEU A 8 -4.84 7.86 -14.77
N ALA A 9 -4.65 6.61 -15.21
CA ALA A 9 -5.60 5.53 -14.95
C ALA A 9 -5.79 5.24 -13.45
N PHE A 10 -4.72 5.32 -12.65
CA PHE A 10 -4.78 5.09 -11.20
C PHE A 10 -5.21 6.32 -10.37
N GLN A 11 -5.36 7.50 -10.97
CA GLN A 11 -5.60 8.76 -10.25
C GLN A 11 -6.75 8.66 -9.24
N SER A 12 -7.91 8.19 -9.68
CA SER A 12 -9.11 8.10 -8.82
C SER A 12 -8.90 7.15 -7.64
N GLN A 13 -8.23 6.02 -7.87
CA GLN A 13 -7.93 5.04 -6.82
C GLN A 13 -6.93 5.59 -5.81
N LEU A 14 -5.84 6.22 -6.27
CA LEU A 14 -4.84 6.82 -5.39
C LEU A 14 -5.43 7.96 -4.56
N GLN A 15 -6.29 8.78 -5.16
CA GLN A 15 -7.01 9.83 -4.44
C GLN A 15 -7.92 9.26 -3.34
N ALA A 16 -8.62 8.16 -3.62
CA ALA A 16 -9.48 7.50 -2.64
C ALA A 16 -8.66 6.93 -1.48
N ILE A 17 -7.55 6.23 -1.75
CA ILE A 17 -6.63 5.71 -0.72
C ILE A 17 -6.13 6.85 0.16
N ARG A 18 -5.64 7.95 -0.44
CA ARG A 18 -5.16 9.11 0.31
C ARG A 18 -6.24 9.72 1.21
N ARG A 19 -7.47 9.88 0.69
CA ARG A 19 -8.59 10.44 1.46
C ARG A 19 -8.99 9.55 2.62
N ASP A 20 -9.02 8.23 2.41
CA ASP A 20 -9.33 7.26 3.46
C ASP A 20 -8.28 7.28 4.59
N LEU A 21 -6.99 7.20 4.24
CA LEU A 21 -5.91 7.24 5.24
C LEU A 21 -5.89 8.58 5.99
N HIS A 22 -6.12 9.70 5.29
CA HIS A 22 -6.16 11.02 5.91
C HIS A 22 -7.36 11.23 6.84
N ALA A 23 -8.50 10.59 6.56
CA ALA A 23 -9.69 10.67 7.40
C ALA A 23 -9.57 9.83 8.69
N HIS A 24 -8.65 8.87 8.74
CA HIS A 24 -8.48 7.95 9.86
C HIS A 24 -7.00 7.85 10.27
N PRO A 25 -6.43 8.93 10.84
CA PRO A 25 -5.08 8.90 11.38
C PRO A 25 -5.00 7.99 12.61
N GLU A 26 -3.87 7.31 12.77
CA GLU A 26 -3.56 6.46 13.92
C GLU A 26 -2.25 6.92 14.58
N LEU A 27 -2.04 6.55 15.85
CA LEU A 27 -0.84 6.89 16.60
C LEU A 27 0.32 5.96 16.26
N CYS A 28 1.54 6.42 16.56
CA CYS A 28 2.75 5.63 16.43
C CYS A 28 2.61 4.27 17.16
N TYR A 29 2.88 3.19 16.44
CA TYR A 29 2.82 1.79 16.91
C TYR A 29 1.40 1.24 17.15
N GLU A 30 0.36 1.98 16.78
CA GLU A 30 -1.05 1.59 16.92
C GLU A 30 -1.80 1.60 15.58
N GLU A 31 -1.09 1.63 14.45
CA GLU A 31 -1.64 1.81 13.10
C GLU A 31 -2.26 0.52 12.52
N GLN A 32 -3.10 -0.16 13.29
CA GLN A 32 -3.67 -1.47 12.93
C GLN A 32 -4.52 -1.37 11.65
N ARG A 33 -5.41 -0.38 11.56
CA ARG A 33 -6.29 -0.19 10.41
C ARG A 33 -5.49 0.22 9.17
N THR A 34 -4.52 1.11 9.33
CA THR A 34 -3.65 1.56 8.24
C THR A 34 -2.82 0.40 7.70
N ALA A 35 -2.25 -0.43 8.58
CA ALA A 35 -1.52 -1.64 8.19
C ALA A 35 -2.43 -2.63 7.44
N ASP A 36 -3.68 -2.81 7.88
CA ASP A 36 -4.68 -3.64 7.18
C ASP A 36 -5.01 -3.08 5.78
N VAL A 37 -5.21 -1.78 5.65
CA VAL A 37 -5.47 -1.13 4.35
C VAL A 37 -4.30 -1.37 3.40
N VAL A 38 -3.05 -1.17 3.84
CA VAL A 38 -1.86 -1.39 3.01
C VAL A 38 -1.74 -2.86 2.61
N ALA A 39 -1.92 -3.79 3.57
CA ALA A 39 -1.87 -5.23 3.31
C ALA A 39 -2.93 -5.67 2.29
N ALA A 40 -4.17 -5.17 2.42
CA ALA A 40 -5.25 -5.46 1.49
C ALA A 40 -4.93 -4.96 0.08
N ARG A 41 -4.44 -3.71 -0.07
CA ARG A 41 -4.08 -3.17 -1.39
C ARG A 41 -2.97 -3.93 -2.07
N LEU A 42 -1.90 -4.27 -1.35
CA LEU A 42 -0.80 -5.08 -1.89
C LEU A 42 -1.29 -6.46 -2.33
N THR A 43 -2.17 -7.08 -1.53
CA THR A 43 -2.77 -8.37 -1.85
C THR A 43 -3.68 -8.29 -3.08
N ASP A 44 -4.53 -7.26 -3.19
CA ASP A 44 -5.38 -7.00 -4.37
C ASP A 44 -4.56 -6.83 -5.65
N TRP A 45 -3.36 -6.26 -5.53
CA TRP A 45 -2.40 -6.11 -6.65
C TRP A 45 -1.59 -7.38 -6.94
N GLY A 46 -1.83 -8.48 -6.22
CA GLY A 46 -1.12 -9.74 -6.38
C GLY A 46 0.33 -9.70 -5.87
N ILE A 47 0.67 -8.75 -5.00
CA ILE A 47 2.01 -8.59 -4.43
C ILE A 47 2.09 -9.44 -3.15
N PRO A 48 3.01 -10.41 -3.06
CA PRO A 48 3.26 -11.14 -1.83
C PRO A 48 3.69 -10.21 -0.69
N ILE A 49 3.11 -10.42 0.50
CA ILE A 49 3.39 -9.59 1.68
C ILE A 49 3.83 -10.40 2.90
N VAL A 50 4.59 -9.75 3.77
CA VAL A 50 4.87 -10.18 5.15
C VAL A 50 4.37 -9.09 6.09
N ARG A 51 3.70 -9.49 7.20
CA ARG A 51 3.12 -8.60 8.20
C ARG A 51 3.70 -8.87 9.59
N GLY A 52 3.46 -7.95 10.53
CA GLY A 52 3.81 -8.11 11.95
C GLY A 52 5.26 -7.75 12.28
N LEU A 53 5.96 -7.08 11.37
CA LEU A 53 7.31 -6.58 11.61
C LEU A 53 7.24 -5.29 12.43
N GLY A 54 7.84 -5.25 13.62
CA GLY A 54 7.75 -4.06 14.47
C GLY A 54 6.30 -3.68 14.81
N VAL A 55 5.48 -4.67 15.16
CA VAL A 55 4.03 -4.56 15.47
C VAL A 55 3.15 -4.39 14.23
N THR A 56 3.17 -3.23 13.56
CA THR A 56 2.24 -2.90 12.46
C THR A 56 2.89 -2.92 11.07
N GLY A 57 4.19 -3.19 10.96
CA GLY A 57 4.92 -3.16 9.70
C GLY A 57 4.45 -4.20 8.67
N VAL A 58 4.40 -3.75 7.41
CA VAL A 58 4.04 -4.52 6.23
C VAL A 58 5.14 -4.38 5.18
N VAL A 59 5.62 -5.50 4.64
CA VAL A 59 6.63 -5.55 3.57
C VAL A 59 6.03 -6.24 2.37
N GLY A 60 6.04 -5.59 1.20
CA GLY A 60 5.64 -6.16 -0.09
C GLY A 60 6.87 -6.51 -0.93
N MET A 61 6.84 -7.67 -1.58
CA MET A 61 7.95 -8.16 -2.41
C MET A 61 7.56 -8.14 -3.89
N ILE A 62 8.24 -7.28 -4.67
CA ILE A 62 8.08 -7.23 -6.13
C ILE A 62 9.35 -7.79 -6.75
N LYS A 63 9.21 -8.90 -7.48
CA LYS A 63 10.32 -9.52 -8.20
C LYS A 63 10.20 -9.24 -9.69
N ASN A 64 11.30 -8.83 -10.30
CA ASN A 64 11.42 -8.75 -11.75
C ASN A 64 12.72 -9.44 -12.18
N GLY A 65 12.62 -10.45 -13.04
CA GLY A 65 13.72 -11.34 -13.39
C GLY A 65 13.82 -12.59 -12.51
N THR A 66 14.86 -13.40 -12.73
CA THR A 66 14.99 -14.75 -12.16
C THR A 66 15.98 -14.88 -11.01
N SER A 67 16.73 -13.82 -10.68
CA SER A 67 17.72 -13.83 -9.60
C SER A 67 17.09 -14.20 -8.26
N SER A 68 17.80 -15.05 -7.50
CA SER A 68 17.41 -15.49 -6.16
C SER A 68 17.43 -14.35 -5.15
#